data_AF-A0A969Q055-F1
#
_entry.id   AF-A0A969Q055-F1
#
_cell.length_a   1.000
_cell.length_b   1.000
_cell.length_c   1.000
_cell.angle_alpha   90.00
_cell.angle_beta   90.00
_cell.angle_gamma   90.00
#
_symmetry.space_group_name_H-M   'P 1'
#
loop_
_entity.id
_entity.type
_entity.pdbx_description
1 polymer ?
#
loop_
_entity_poly.entity_id
_entity_poly.type
_entity_poly.pdbx_seq_one_letter_code
_entity_poly.pdbx_strand_id
1 'polypeptide(L)'
;MAPGTLIEEAALRRETMLALGEPEQVMLLASTYLRRFGQSPFASAFISQLAFAIPDAPPLVQEALSASLDQLMVAARTADRQMFYTILARTSLVGGNHALAQLATERAVTEAPDPSTLLSARLYRAALGIAGKDHAPAALELQALTRAPLQPADQDILKAAISVARELRRWPQDAEVAVLAAGADSRAKPETAVADTPTPAMKTATEALKATQTLVTQP
;
A
#
# COMPACT_ATOMS: atom_id res chain seq x y z
N MET A 1 -16.99 35.17 15.12
CA MET A 1 -17.40 34.43 13.90
C MET A 1 -18.89 34.64 13.70
N ALA A 2 -19.34 34.90 12.48
CA ALA A 2 -20.76 35.10 12.21
C ALA A 2 -21.50 33.74 12.24
N PRO A 3 -22.71 33.62 12.79
CA PRO A 3 -23.40 32.33 12.97
C PRO A 3 -23.54 31.47 11.69
N GLY A 4 -23.61 32.10 10.51
CA GLY A 4 -23.71 31.38 9.23
C GLY A 4 -22.44 30.60 8.83
N THR A 5 -21.26 31.01 9.31
CA THR A 5 -19.98 30.40 8.88
C THR A 5 -19.74 29.01 9.47
N LEU A 6 -20.25 28.73 10.68
CA LEU A 6 -20.12 27.42 11.31
C LEU A 6 -21.00 26.37 10.64
N ILE A 7 -22.21 26.76 10.21
CA ILE A 7 -23.12 25.87 9.48
C ILE A 7 -22.53 25.54 8.11
N GLU A 8 -22.05 26.54 7.38
CA GLU A 8 -21.36 26.34 6.09
C GLU A 8 -20.12 25.44 6.24
N GLU A 9 -19.31 25.66 7.27
CA GLU A 9 -18.12 24.86 7.54
C GLU A 9 -18.48 23.40 7.87
N ALA A 10 -19.51 23.19 8.70
CA ALA A 10 -19.99 21.85 9.01
C ALA A 10 -20.57 21.14 7.78
N ALA A 11 -21.31 21.87 6.94
CA ALA A 11 -21.86 21.35 5.68
C ALA A 11 -20.74 20.90 4.74
N LEU A 12 -19.72 21.75 4.49
CA LEU A 12 -18.58 21.39 3.63
C LEU A 12 -17.82 20.16 4.13
N ARG A 13 -17.58 20.05 5.45
CA ARG A 13 -16.93 18.86 6.02
C ARG A 13 -17.76 17.61 5.78
N ARG A 14 -19.07 17.69 6.01
CA ARG A 14 -19.97 16.55 5.83
C ARG A 14 -20.09 16.16 4.36
N GLU A 15 -20.30 17.12 3.47
CA GLU A 15 -20.38 16.90 2.03
C GLU A 15 -19.10 16.29 1.47
N THR A 16 -17.92 16.74 1.92
CA THR A 16 -16.64 16.14 1.51
C THR A 16 -16.61 14.65 1.86
N MET A 17 -17.05 14.28 3.06
CA MET A 17 -17.04 12.88 3.51
C MET A 17 -18.06 12.02 2.74
N LEU A 18 -19.20 12.60 2.35
CA LEU A 18 -20.19 11.91 1.52
C LEU A 18 -19.71 11.73 0.08
N ALA A 19 -18.86 12.63 -0.40
CA ALA A 19 -18.30 12.61 -1.75
C ALA A 19 -17.09 11.67 -1.89
N LEU A 20 -16.70 10.89 -0.88
CA LEU A 20 -15.45 10.11 -0.91
C LEU A 20 -15.31 9.13 -2.08
N GLY A 21 -16.41 8.75 -2.73
CA GLY A 21 -16.40 7.91 -3.94
C GLY A 21 -16.17 8.68 -5.25
N GLU A 22 -16.18 10.02 -5.21
CA GLU A 22 -16.14 10.91 -6.37
C GLU A 22 -14.92 11.84 -6.25
N PRO A 23 -13.76 11.49 -6.85
CA PRO A 23 -12.48 12.15 -6.57
C PRO A 23 -12.51 13.65 -6.91
N GLU A 24 -13.14 14.02 -8.02
CA GLU A 24 -13.27 15.41 -8.44
C GLU A 24 -14.06 16.25 -7.42
N GLN A 25 -15.12 15.67 -6.85
CA GLN A 25 -15.97 16.34 -5.89
C GLN A 25 -15.27 16.47 -4.52
N VAL A 26 -14.53 15.45 -4.09
CA VAL A 26 -13.65 15.55 -2.91
C VAL A 26 -12.65 16.68 -3.09
N MET A 27 -11.95 16.73 -4.23
CA MET A 27 -10.96 17.76 -4.52
C MET A 27 -11.57 19.16 -4.49
N LEU A 28 -12.74 19.34 -5.10
CA LEU A 28 -13.46 20.61 -5.10
C LEU A 28 -13.85 21.06 -3.68
N LEU A 29 -14.49 20.18 -2.92
CA LEU A 29 -15.03 20.50 -1.59
C LEU A 29 -13.92 20.70 -0.56
N ALA A 30 -12.94 19.79 -0.52
CA ALA A 30 -11.84 19.86 0.44
C ALA A 30 -10.91 21.05 0.15
N SER A 31 -10.60 21.35 -1.12
CA SER A 31 -9.80 22.55 -1.44
C SER A 31 -10.54 23.85 -1.12
N THR A 32 -11.87 23.88 -1.30
CA THR A 32 -12.72 25.00 -0.90
C THR A 32 -12.71 25.19 0.60
N TYR A 33 -12.83 24.09 1.36
CA TYR A 33 -12.71 24.11 2.80
C TYR A 33 -11.35 24.67 3.23
N LEU A 34 -10.23 24.14 2.71
CA LEU A 34 -8.89 24.53 3.15
C LEU A 34 -8.60 26.01 2.85
N ARG A 35 -9.06 26.52 1.72
CA ARG A 35 -8.92 27.94 1.36
C ARG A 35 -9.76 28.88 2.23
N ARG A 36 -10.99 28.49 2.59
CA ARG A 36 -11.93 29.34 3.35
C ARG A 36 -11.77 29.21 4.87
N PHE A 37 -11.54 27.99 5.34
CA PHE A 37 -11.60 27.57 6.75
C PHE A 37 -10.30 26.91 7.23
N GLY A 38 -9.19 27.00 6.48
CA GLY A 38 -7.90 26.42 6.88
C GLY A 38 -7.31 26.96 8.18
N GLN A 39 -7.78 28.12 8.66
CA GLN A 39 -7.41 28.70 9.96
C GLN A 39 -8.44 28.42 11.07
N SER A 40 -9.48 27.64 10.77
CA SER A 40 -10.50 27.26 11.74
C SER A 40 -9.93 26.35 12.83
N PRO A 41 -10.42 26.44 14.08
CA PRO A 41 -10.10 25.45 15.11
C PRO A 41 -10.49 24.00 14.72
N PHE A 42 -11.38 23.81 13.73
CA PHE A 42 -11.79 22.49 13.26
C PHE A 42 -10.96 21.96 12.07
N ALA A 43 -10.05 22.77 11.50
CA ALA A 43 -9.29 22.42 10.31
C ALA A 43 -8.46 21.14 10.50
N SER A 44 -7.66 21.07 11.58
CA SER A 44 -6.83 19.90 11.87
C SER A 44 -7.65 18.62 12.03
N ALA A 45 -8.79 18.69 12.72
CA ALA A 45 -9.69 17.55 12.88
C ALA A 45 -10.24 17.06 11.53
N PHE A 46 -10.72 17.97 10.69
CA PHE A 46 -11.20 17.63 9.34
C PHE A 46 -10.10 17.01 8.48
N ILE A 47 -8.91 17.60 8.47
CA ILE A 47 -7.76 17.10 7.69
C ILE A 47 -7.36 15.70 8.15
N SER A 48 -7.32 15.46 9.46
CA SER A 48 -7.04 14.13 10.01
C SER A 48 -8.10 13.11 9.58
N GLN A 49 -9.39 13.48 9.66
CA GLN A 49 -10.49 12.62 9.23
C GLN A 49 -10.39 12.28 7.73
N LEU A 50 -10.04 13.27 6.90
CA LEU A 50 -9.86 13.06 5.47
C LEU A 50 -8.69 12.10 5.18
N ALA A 51 -7.55 12.28 5.85
CA ALA A 51 -6.40 11.38 5.73
C ALA A 51 -6.72 9.93 6.15
N PHE A 52 -7.57 9.74 7.16
CA PHE A 52 -8.05 8.42 7.57
C PHE A 52 -9.00 7.80 6.54
N ALA A 53 -9.82 8.60 5.88
CA ALA A 53 -10.88 8.11 5.01
C ALA A 53 -10.39 7.77 3.59
N ILE A 54 -9.38 8.48 3.06
CA ILE A 54 -8.88 8.27 1.69
C ILE A 54 -8.49 6.80 1.40
N PRO A 55 -7.74 6.08 2.27
CA PRO A 55 -7.38 4.68 2.01
C PRO A 55 -8.57 3.72 1.91
N ASP A 56 -9.72 4.06 2.48
CA ASP A 56 -10.95 3.26 2.44
C ASP A 56 -11.79 3.53 1.17
N ALA A 57 -11.42 4.54 0.36
CA ALA A 57 -12.10 4.83 -0.90
C ALA A 57 -11.87 3.73 -1.95
N PRO A 58 -12.67 3.63 -3.03
CA PRO A 58 -12.40 2.67 -4.11
C PRO A 58 -11.02 2.88 -4.75
N PRO A 59 -10.30 1.84 -5.22
CA PRO A 59 -8.93 1.96 -5.73
C PRO A 59 -8.73 3.02 -6.83
N LEU A 60 -9.65 3.12 -7.78
CA LEU A 60 -9.62 4.15 -8.84
C LEU A 60 -9.70 5.57 -8.28
N VAL A 61 -10.46 5.75 -7.20
CA VAL A 61 -10.59 7.04 -6.50
C VAL A 61 -9.31 7.36 -5.74
N GLN A 62 -8.71 6.37 -5.07
CA GLN A 62 -7.43 6.53 -4.40
C GLN A 62 -6.34 6.98 -5.38
N GLU A 63 -6.27 6.35 -6.55
CA GLU A 63 -5.33 6.69 -7.62
C GLU A 63 -5.54 8.14 -8.11
N ALA A 64 -6.78 8.51 -8.44
CA ALA A 64 -7.10 9.87 -8.89
C ALA A 64 -6.79 10.94 -7.84
N LEU A 65 -7.12 10.67 -6.56
CA LEU A 65 -6.80 11.58 -5.46
C LEU A 65 -5.29 11.70 -5.25
N SER A 66 -4.55 10.59 -5.31
CA SER A 66 -3.10 10.55 -5.07
C SER A 66 -2.33 11.52 -5.99
N ALA A 67 -2.75 11.64 -7.25
CA ALA A 67 -2.15 12.54 -8.23
C ALA A 67 -2.35 14.04 -7.89
N SER A 68 -3.33 14.36 -7.05
CA SER A 68 -3.75 15.73 -6.76
C SER A 68 -3.59 16.13 -5.28
N LEU A 69 -3.04 15.26 -4.43
CA LEU A 69 -2.93 15.51 -2.99
C LEU A 69 -2.14 16.76 -2.64
N ASP A 70 -1.09 17.06 -3.39
CA ASP A 70 -0.30 18.26 -3.15
C ASP A 70 -1.08 19.52 -3.42
N GLN A 71 -1.78 19.54 -4.56
CA GLN A 71 -2.65 20.64 -4.94
C GLN A 71 -3.76 20.83 -3.92
N LEU A 72 -4.34 19.74 -3.40
CA LEU A 72 -5.32 19.78 -2.33
C LEU A 72 -4.74 20.47 -1.08
N MET A 73 -3.52 20.12 -0.70
CA MET A 73 -2.89 20.58 0.53
C MET A 73 -2.16 21.92 0.43
N VAL A 74 -2.11 22.57 -0.74
CA VAL A 74 -1.45 23.88 -0.95
C VAL A 74 -1.93 24.95 0.05
N ALA A 75 -3.23 24.98 0.37
CA ALA A 75 -3.81 25.99 1.26
C ALA A 75 -3.72 25.60 2.76
N ALA A 76 -3.30 24.38 3.09
CA ALA A 76 -3.14 23.94 4.47
C ALA A 76 -1.85 24.48 5.09
N ARG A 77 -1.88 24.69 6.41
CA ARG A 77 -0.68 25.06 7.21
C ARG A 77 0.32 23.91 7.19
N THR A 78 1.62 24.21 7.30
CA THR A 78 2.68 23.19 7.30
C THR A 78 2.45 22.08 8.32
N ALA A 79 2.05 22.42 9.54
CA ALA A 79 1.74 21.42 10.58
C ALA A 79 0.57 20.50 10.17
N ASP A 80 -0.47 21.04 9.51
CA ASP A 80 -1.59 20.22 9.05
C ASP A 80 -1.21 19.35 7.85
N ARG A 81 -0.36 19.85 6.93
CA ARG A 81 0.17 19.07 5.81
C ARG A 81 0.98 17.88 6.32
N GLN A 82 1.91 18.12 7.24
CA GLN A 82 2.71 17.05 7.82
C GLN A 82 1.84 16.01 8.52
N MET A 83 0.88 16.46 9.34
CA MET A 83 -0.05 15.56 10.02
C MET A 83 -0.85 14.73 9.02
N PHE A 84 -1.39 15.36 7.96
CA PHE A 84 -2.13 14.70 6.89
C PHE A 84 -1.30 13.58 6.24
N TYR A 85 -0.10 13.90 5.76
CA TYR A 85 0.74 12.92 5.08
C TYR A 85 1.22 11.80 6.02
N THR A 86 1.43 12.10 7.30
CA THR A 86 1.85 11.09 8.29
C THR A 86 0.72 10.11 8.59
N ILE A 87 -0.51 10.61 8.79
CA ILE A 87 -1.69 9.75 8.98
C ILE A 87 -1.89 8.92 7.72
N LEU A 88 -1.90 9.55 6.55
CA LEU A 88 -2.12 8.89 5.27
C LEU A 88 -1.06 7.82 4.98
N ALA A 89 0.21 8.10 5.30
CA ALA A 89 1.30 7.14 5.17
C ALA A 89 1.04 5.90 6.03
N ARG A 90 0.72 6.10 7.32
CA ARG A 90 0.45 5.02 8.26
C ARG A 90 -0.73 4.16 7.82
N THR A 91 -1.85 4.79 7.50
CA THR A 91 -3.09 4.09 7.15
C THR A 91 -2.96 3.36 5.82
N SER A 92 -2.33 3.98 4.81
CA SER A 92 -2.09 3.34 3.51
C SER A 92 -1.09 2.20 3.61
N LEU A 93 -0.06 2.33 4.44
CA LEU A 93 0.92 1.26 4.70
C LEU A 93 0.24 0.04 5.34
N VAL A 94 -0.58 0.26 6.38
CA VAL A 94 -1.32 -0.81 7.06
C VAL A 94 -2.38 -1.42 6.14
N GLY A 95 -3.04 -0.59 5.32
CA GLY A 95 -4.04 -1.03 4.34
C GLY A 95 -3.44 -1.71 3.10
N GLY A 96 -2.12 -1.74 2.96
CA GLY A 96 -1.43 -2.37 1.83
C GLY A 96 -1.49 -1.59 0.51
N ASN A 97 -1.93 -0.33 0.51
CA ASN A 97 -1.83 0.52 -0.67
C ASN A 97 -0.41 1.08 -0.81
N HIS A 98 0.43 0.35 -1.52
CA HIS A 98 1.85 0.70 -1.69
C HIS A 98 2.05 2.06 -2.37
N ALA A 99 1.32 2.36 -3.44
CA ALA A 99 1.49 3.61 -4.20
C ALA A 99 1.12 4.84 -3.38
N LEU A 100 -0.01 4.79 -2.68
CA LEU A 100 -0.45 5.88 -1.81
C LEU A 100 0.46 6.04 -0.59
N ALA A 101 0.89 4.93 0.02
CA ALA A 101 1.85 4.95 1.12
C ALA A 101 3.21 5.52 0.67
N GLN A 102 3.66 5.21 -0.53
CA GLN A 102 4.92 5.75 -1.07
C GLN A 102 4.86 7.27 -1.17
N LEU A 103 3.85 7.79 -1.87
CA LEU A 103 3.66 9.23 -2.01
C LEU A 103 3.54 9.92 -0.64
N ALA A 104 2.72 9.36 0.26
CA ALA A 104 2.49 9.94 1.57
C ALA A 104 3.75 9.93 2.45
N THR A 105 4.54 8.85 2.43
CA THR A 105 5.79 8.76 3.23
C THR A 105 6.86 9.72 2.72
N GLU A 106 7.00 9.88 1.40
CA GLU A 106 7.91 10.86 0.81
C GLU A 106 7.58 12.28 1.29
N ARG A 107 6.29 12.66 1.27
CA ARG A 107 5.85 13.98 1.75
C ARG A 107 5.92 14.15 3.25
N ALA A 108 5.60 13.11 4.02
CA ALA A 108 5.72 13.14 5.47
C ALA A 108 7.18 13.40 5.92
N VAL A 109 8.17 12.85 5.20
CA VAL A 109 9.59 13.10 5.46
C VAL A 109 9.97 14.54 5.10
N THR A 110 9.53 15.05 3.94
CA THR A 110 9.85 16.41 3.49
C THR A 110 9.19 17.50 4.35
N GLU A 111 7.97 17.26 4.82
CA GLU A 111 7.21 18.24 5.61
C GLU A 111 7.46 18.13 7.13
N ALA A 112 8.28 17.20 7.60
CA ALA A 112 8.54 16.96 9.02
C ALA A 112 9.11 18.22 9.73
N PRO A 113 8.37 18.86 10.66
CA PRO A 113 8.83 20.08 11.32
C PRO A 113 9.82 19.80 12.46
N ASP A 114 9.84 18.58 13.01
CA ASP A 114 10.62 18.23 14.18
C ASP A 114 11.19 16.80 14.12
N PRO A 115 12.18 16.46 14.97
CA PRO A 115 12.78 15.14 14.95
C PRO A 115 11.82 13.98 15.23
N SER A 116 10.78 14.17 16.04
CA SER A 116 9.85 13.09 16.40
C SER A 116 8.95 12.72 15.22
N THR A 117 8.41 13.72 14.52
CA THR A 117 7.59 13.52 13.32
C THR A 117 8.42 12.94 12.17
N LEU A 118 9.69 13.34 12.06
CA LEU A 118 10.63 12.76 11.10
C LEU A 118 10.91 11.27 11.40
N LEU A 119 11.00 10.87 12.67
CA LEU A 119 11.20 9.47 13.04
C LEU A 119 10.03 8.59 12.58
N SER A 120 8.78 9.00 12.82
CA SER A 120 7.59 8.28 12.36
C SER A 120 7.54 8.20 10.83
N ALA A 121 7.81 9.30 10.12
CA ALA A 121 7.82 9.31 8.66
C ALA A 121 8.90 8.38 8.08
N ARG A 122 10.11 8.39 8.66
CA ARG A 122 11.20 7.47 8.28
C ARG A 122 10.84 6.02 8.55
N LEU A 123 10.22 5.73 9.69
CA LEU A 123 9.73 4.38 10.01
C LEU A 123 8.78 3.88 8.92
N TYR A 124 7.78 4.67 8.54
CA TYR A 124 6.80 4.25 7.55
C TYR A 124 7.43 4.06 6.17
N ARG A 125 8.35 4.94 5.78
CA ARG A 125 9.12 4.81 4.52
C ARG A 125 9.97 3.54 4.52
N ALA A 126 10.69 3.27 5.60
CA ALA A 126 11.51 2.07 5.74
C ALA A 126 10.65 0.80 5.74
N ALA A 127 9.53 0.80 6.45
CA ALA A 127 8.58 -0.32 6.45
C ALA A 127 8.03 -0.61 5.05
N LEU A 128 7.71 0.44 4.27
CA LEU A 128 7.27 0.31 2.89
C LEU A 128 8.35 -0.31 1.99
N GLY A 129 9.61 0.10 2.17
CA GLY A 129 10.75 -0.38 1.39
C GLY A 129 11.08 -1.87 1.57
N ILE A 130 10.60 -2.51 2.65
CA ILE A 130 10.86 -3.94 2.91
C ILE A 130 10.30 -4.85 1.83
N ALA A 131 9.13 -4.53 1.28
CA ALA A 131 8.48 -5.31 0.23
C ALA A 131 8.93 -4.91 -1.19
N GLY A 132 9.83 -3.94 -1.31
CA GLY A 132 10.26 -3.37 -2.59
C GLY A 132 11.71 -3.69 -2.95
N LYS A 133 12.21 -2.97 -3.97
CA LYS A 133 13.60 -3.09 -4.45
C LYS A 133 14.62 -2.60 -3.41
N ASP A 134 14.19 -1.72 -2.52
CA ASP A 134 15.02 -1.10 -1.48
C ASP A 134 15.05 -1.92 -0.17
N HIS A 135 14.80 -3.23 -0.23
CA HIS A 135 14.74 -4.11 0.94
C HIS A 135 15.96 -3.99 1.85
N ALA A 136 17.17 -4.06 1.31
CA ALA A 136 18.40 -4.04 2.09
C ALA A 136 18.62 -2.72 2.86
N PRO A 137 18.58 -1.53 2.21
CA PRO A 137 18.68 -0.26 2.94
C PRO A 137 17.50 -0.04 3.90
N ALA A 138 16.28 -0.44 3.53
CA ALA A 138 15.11 -0.36 4.41
C ALA A 138 15.28 -1.20 5.68
N ALA A 139 15.78 -2.43 5.56
CA ALA A 139 16.04 -3.31 6.71
C ALA A 139 17.12 -2.75 7.65
N LEU A 140 18.10 -2.01 7.13
CA LEU A 140 19.11 -1.31 7.94
C LEU A 140 18.50 -0.11 8.67
N GLU A 141 17.65 0.67 7.98
CA GLU A 141 16.95 1.82 8.59
C GLU A 141 16.02 1.36 9.73
N LEU A 142 15.25 0.28 9.55
CA LEU A 142 14.43 -0.31 10.62
C LEU A 142 15.26 -0.76 11.82
N GLN A 143 16.41 -1.39 11.60
CA GLN A 143 17.30 -1.79 12.70
C GLN A 143 17.81 -0.57 13.48
N ALA A 144 18.20 0.51 12.79
CA ALA A 144 18.62 1.75 13.43
C ALA A 144 17.51 2.37 14.28
N LEU A 145 16.25 2.31 13.80
CA LEU A 145 15.08 2.83 14.50
C LEU A 145 14.70 2.07 15.77
N THR A 146 15.26 0.86 16.00
CA THR A 146 15.00 0.09 17.25
C THR A 146 15.49 0.80 18.51
N ARG A 147 16.46 1.71 18.39
CA ARG A 147 16.98 2.51 19.50
C ARG A 147 16.37 3.92 19.57
N ALA A 148 15.49 4.26 18.62
CA ALA A 148 14.89 5.59 18.55
C ALA A 148 13.74 5.72 19.57
N PRO A 149 13.50 6.93 20.12
CA PRO A 149 12.38 7.20 21.01
C PRO A 149 11.06 7.29 20.23
N LEU A 150 10.59 6.16 19.70
CA LEU A 150 9.34 6.07 18.95
C LEU A 150 8.12 6.10 19.89
N GLN A 151 7.02 6.66 19.39
CA GLN A 151 5.73 6.58 20.07
C GLN A 151 5.26 5.12 20.19
N PRO A 152 4.47 4.76 21.21
CA PRO A 152 4.02 3.38 21.41
C PRO A 152 3.36 2.76 20.16
N ALA A 153 2.52 3.52 19.45
CA ALA A 153 1.85 3.05 18.23
C ALA A 153 2.81 2.72 17.07
N ASP A 154 3.97 3.38 17.04
CA ASP A 154 5.01 3.18 16.02
C ASP A 154 5.93 2.01 16.36
N GLN A 155 6.08 1.69 17.65
CA GLN A 155 6.86 0.53 18.08
C GLN A 155 6.25 -0.78 17.57
N ASP A 156 4.93 -0.87 17.51
CA ASP A 156 4.25 -2.06 16.99
C ASP A 156 4.43 -2.21 15.47
N ILE A 157 4.37 -1.10 14.73
CA ILE A 157 4.67 -1.08 13.29
C ILE A 157 6.13 -1.49 13.05
N LEU A 158 7.07 -0.99 13.84
CA LEU A 158 8.48 -1.35 13.74
C LEU A 158 8.69 -2.86 13.95
N LYS A 159 8.11 -3.43 15.00
CA LYS A 159 8.21 -4.87 15.28
C LYS A 159 7.65 -5.70 14.14
N ALA A 160 6.48 -5.31 13.61
CA ALA A 160 5.86 -5.98 12.47
C ALA A 160 6.76 -5.91 11.23
N ALA A 161 7.26 -4.72 10.88
CA ALA A 161 8.13 -4.53 9.72
C ALA A 161 9.45 -5.33 9.82
N ILE A 162 10.07 -5.39 11.00
CA ILE A 162 11.25 -6.23 11.25
C ILE A 162 10.93 -7.72 11.09
N SER A 163 9.76 -8.16 11.57
CA SER A 163 9.33 -9.56 11.42
C SER A 163 9.17 -9.92 9.94
N VAL A 164 8.46 -9.09 9.18
CA VAL A 164 8.26 -9.26 7.73
C VAL A 164 9.60 -9.26 6.99
N ALA A 165 10.52 -8.33 7.32
CA ALA A 165 11.85 -8.29 6.71
C ALA A 165 12.66 -9.58 6.94
N ARG A 166 12.52 -10.20 8.12
CA ARG A 166 13.18 -11.47 8.43
C ARG A 166 12.58 -12.63 7.65
N GLU A 167 11.26 -12.66 7.51
CA GLU A 167 10.56 -13.70 6.74
C GLU A 167 10.91 -13.62 5.24
N LEU A 168 10.91 -12.41 4.67
CA LEU A 168 11.35 -12.20 3.28
C LEU A 168 12.80 -12.65 3.06
N ARG A 169 13.68 -12.51 4.05
CA ARG A 169 15.07 -12.99 3.94
C ARG A 169 15.17 -14.52 3.95
N ARG A 170 14.33 -15.20 4.73
CA ARG A 170 14.28 -16.68 4.76
C ARG A 170 13.80 -17.24 3.42
N TRP A 171 12.95 -16.47 2.73
CA TRP A 171 12.47 -16.76 1.38
C TRP A 171 13.43 -16.19 0.32
N PRO A 172 14.53 -16.89 -0.03
CA PRO A 172 14.44 -18.12 -0.82
C PRO A 172 15.36 -19.25 -0.32
N GLN A 173 15.98 -19.12 0.86
CA GLN A 173 16.90 -20.12 1.41
C GLN A 173 16.21 -21.47 1.57
N ASP A 174 14.96 -21.48 2.01
CA ASP A 174 14.17 -22.70 2.15
C ASP A 174 13.74 -23.29 0.79
N ALA A 175 13.49 -22.45 -0.21
CA ALA A 175 13.14 -22.88 -1.57
C ALA A 175 14.34 -23.47 -2.31
N GLU A 176 15.53 -22.87 -2.16
CA GLU A 176 16.77 -23.35 -2.74
C GLU A 176 17.23 -24.66 -2.08
N VAL A 177 17.11 -24.78 -0.75
CA VAL A 177 17.37 -26.03 -0.03
C VAL A 177 16.37 -27.13 -0.41
N ALA A 178 15.08 -26.81 -0.61
CA ALA A 178 14.10 -27.78 -1.09
C ALA A 178 14.38 -28.27 -2.51
N VAL A 179 14.80 -27.38 -3.42
CA VAL A 179 15.17 -27.76 -4.81
C VAL A 179 16.48 -28.56 -4.83
N LEU A 180 17.46 -28.21 -4.00
CA LEU A 180 18.72 -28.97 -3.86
C LEU A 180 18.50 -30.34 -3.21
N ALA A 181 17.60 -30.45 -2.23
CA ALA A 181 17.22 -31.71 -1.60
C ALA A 181 16.45 -32.62 -2.58
N ALA A 182 15.51 -32.08 -3.35
CA ALA A 182 14.80 -32.82 -4.40
C ALA A 182 15.75 -33.26 -5.54
N GLY A 183 16.76 -32.44 -5.86
CA GLY A 183 17.81 -32.77 -6.82
C GLY A 183 18.84 -33.80 -6.32
N ALA A 184 19.03 -33.91 -4.99
CA ALA A 184 19.88 -34.92 -4.39
C ALA A 184 19.20 -36.31 -4.32
N ASP A 185 17.88 -36.33 -4.09
CA ASP A 185 17.08 -37.57 -4.10
C ASP A 185 16.97 -38.18 -5.52
N SER A 186 17.08 -37.34 -6.56
CA SER A 186 17.07 -37.77 -7.96
C SER A 186 18.44 -38.28 -8.48
N ARG A 187 19.53 -38.16 -7.71
CA ARG A 187 20.87 -38.65 -8.12
C ARG A 187 21.21 -40.05 -7.63
N ALA A 188 20.28 -40.74 -6.97
CA ALA A 188 20.50 -42.09 -6.45
C ALA A 188 19.71 -43.18 -7.18
N LYS A 189 19.66 -43.17 -8.53
CA LYS A 189 19.74 -44.37 -9.40
C LYS A 189 19.65 -44.01 -10.89
N PRO A 190 20.57 -44.50 -11.72
CA PRO A 190 20.17 -45.01 -13.03
C PRO A 190 20.60 -46.46 -13.10
N GLU A 191 19.68 -47.37 -12.77
CA GLU A 191 19.80 -48.74 -13.27
C GLU A 191 18.94 -48.80 -14.53
N THR A 192 19.66 -48.92 -15.64
CA THR A 192 19.17 -49.16 -17.00
C THR A 192 18.05 -50.19 -17.03
N ALA A 193 16.87 -49.78 -17.48
CA ALA A 193 15.89 -50.67 -18.09
C ALA A 193 15.26 -49.93 -19.26
N VAL A 194 15.63 -50.39 -20.46
CA VAL A 194 15.10 -49.96 -21.75
C VAL A 194 13.62 -50.34 -21.86
N ALA A 195 12.89 -49.44 -22.52
CA ALA A 195 11.50 -49.49 -22.99
C ALA A 195 10.91 -50.89 -23.27
N ASP A 196 9.63 -51.09 -22.92
CA ASP A 196 8.52 -51.00 -23.88
C ASP A 196 7.17 -51.26 -23.16
N THR A 197 6.25 -50.27 -23.13
CA THR A 197 4.79 -50.45 -23.24
C THR A 197 4.03 -49.11 -23.04
N PRO A 198 3.09 -48.75 -23.93
CA PRO A 198 2.33 -47.51 -23.84
C PRO A 198 1.09 -47.65 -22.93
N THR A 199 0.97 -46.76 -21.94
CA THR A 199 -0.18 -46.63 -21.03
C THR A 199 -1.41 -46.03 -21.74
N PRO A 200 -2.64 -46.52 -21.49
CA PRO A 200 -3.84 -46.27 -22.32
C PRO A 200 -4.51 -44.89 -22.19
N ALA A 201 -3.83 -43.87 -21.65
CA ALA A 201 -4.44 -42.58 -21.35
C ALA A 201 -4.41 -41.54 -22.50
N MET A 202 -3.72 -41.83 -23.61
CA MET A 202 -3.60 -40.91 -24.76
C MET A 202 -4.54 -41.22 -25.94
N LYS A 203 -5.29 -42.35 -25.89
CA LYS A 203 -6.30 -42.68 -26.93
C LYS A 203 -7.59 -41.89 -26.79
N THR A 204 -8.03 -41.60 -25.57
CA THR A 204 -9.27 -40.85 -25.31
C THR A 204 -9.17 -39.37 -25.69
N ALA A 205 -7.97 -38.77 -25.62
CA ALA A 205 -7.77 -37.36 -26.00
C ALA A 205 -7.73 -37.14 -27.53
N THR A 206 -7.30 -38.13 -28.30
CA THR A 206 -7.21 -38.04 -29.77
C THR A 206 -8.51 -38.40 -30.49
N GLU A 207 -9.41 -39.17 -29.87
CA GLU A 207 -10.75 -39.44 -30.40
C GLU A 207 -11.73 -38.28 -30.18
N ALA A 208 -11.62 -37.56 -29.06
CA ALA A 208 -12.48 -36.40 -28.76
C ALA A 208 -12.23 -35.20 -29.70
N LEU A 209 -11.01 -35.05 -30.23
CA LEU A 209 -10.64 -33.95 -31.13
C LEU A 209 -11.08 -34.16 -32.59
N LYS A 210 -11.31 -35.42 -33.01
CA LYS A 210 -11.80 -35.74 -34.37
C LYS A 210 -13.32 -35.61 -34.49
N ALA A 211 -14.07 -35.74 -33.39
CA ALA A 211 -15.54 -35.65 -33.39
C ALA A 211 -16.07 -34.21 -33.47
N THR A 212 -15.28 -33.19 -33.10
CA THR A 212 -15.68 -31.77 -33.21
C THR A 212 -15.31 -31.14 -34.54
N GLN A 213 -14.35 -31.70 -35.28
CA GLN A 213 -13.90 -31.14 -36.56
C GLN A 213 -14.80 -31.53 -37.74
N THR A 214 -15.77 -32.43 -37.54
CA THR A 214 -16.79 -32.82 -38.53
C THR A 214 -18.10 -32.03 -38.41
N LEU A 215 -18.25 -31.12 -37.43
CA LEU A 215 -19.46 -30.30 -37.23
C LEU A 215 -19.34 -28.84 -37.73
N VAL A 216 -18.19 -28.44 -38.30
CA VAL A 216 -17.96 -27.07 -38.81
C VAL A 216 -17.77 -27.03 -40.34
N THR A 217 -18.07 -28.10 -41.06
CA THR A 217 -18.02 -28.09 -42.52
C THR A 217 -19.16 -28.91 -43.10
N GLN A 218 -20.34 -28.32 -43.19
CA GLN A 218 -21.11 -28.17 -44.44
C GLN A 218 -22.38 -27.32 -44.21
N PRO A 219 -22.86 -26.61 -45.24
CA PRO A 219 -23.67 -25.40 -45.16
C PRO A 219 -25.14 -25.59 -44.75
#